data_AF-G9ZEU3-F1
#
_entry.id   AF-G9ZEU3-F1
#
_cell.length_a   1.000
_cell.length_b   1.000
_cell.length_c   1.000
_cell.angle_alpha   90.00
_cell.angle_beta   90.00
_cell.angle_gamma   90.00
#
_symmetry.space_group_name_H-M   'P 1'
#
loop_
_entity.id
_entity.type
_entity.pdbx_description
1 polymer ?
#
loop_
_entity_poly.entity_id
_entity_poly.type
_entity_poly.pdbx_seq_one_letter_code
_entity_poly.pdbx_strand_id
1 'polypeptide(L)'
;MRPDIVWFGEMPYYMNIIEKRLANCTHFAAIGTSGQVYPAAGFVALAREWGAETYEINLEPSHGASKFQHIYSGKATVEVPRWVESMLN
;
A
#
# COMPACT_ATOMS: atom_id res chain seq x y z
N MET A 1 20.15 -6.03 -24.90
CA MET A 1 20.02 -5.49 -23.53
C MET A 1 18.69 -4.76 -23.46
N ARG A 2 17.90 -4.95 -22.39
CA ARG A 2 16.61 -4.27 -22.16
C ARG A 2 16.61 -3.56 -20.80
N PRO A 3 15.78 -2.52 -20.59
CA PRO A 3 15.59 -1.92 -19.26
C PRO A 3 15.06 -2.93 -18.23
N ASP A 4 15.53 -2.80 -16.99
CA ASP A 4 15.07 -3.59 -15.85
C ASP A 4 13.84 -2.94 -15.21
N ILE A 5 12.72 -3.06 -15.92
CA ILE A 5 11.40 -2.59 -15.51
C ILE A 5 10.36 -3.67 -15.82
N VAL A 6 9.24 -3.62 -15.11
CA VAL A 6 8.05 -4.45 -15.34
C VAL A 6 7.08 -3.66 -16.21
N TRP A 7 6.75 -4.18 -17.39
CA TRP A 7 5.72 -3.60 -18.25
C TRP A 7 4.32 -4.12 -17.91
N PHE A 8 3.29 -3.43 -18.40
CA PHE A 8 1.92 -3.96 -18.32
C PHE A 8 1.83 -5.32 -19.03
N GLY A 9 1.18 -6.28 -18.36
CA GLY A 9 1.10 -7.67 -18.83
C GLY A 9 2.25 -8.57 -18.35
N GLU A 10 3.31 -7.99 -17.77
CA GLU A 10 4.33 -8.77 -17.10
C GLU A 10 4.02 -8.95 -15.61
N MET A 11 4.46 -10.07 -15.05
CA MET A 11 4.35 -10.31 -13.61
C MET A 11 5.35 -9.45 -12.85
N PRO A 12 4.91 -8.72 -11.80
CA PRO A 12 5.84 -8.02 -10.92
C PRO A 12 6.82 -8.97 -10.26
N TYR A 13 7.98 -8.46 -9.91
CA TYR A 13 8.98 -9.23 -9.19
C TYR A 13 8.51 -9.57 -7.77
N TYR A 14 9.01 -10.70 -7.25
CA TYR A 14 8.89 -11.09 -5.85
C TYR A 14 7.46 -11.29 -5.31
N MET A 15 6.48 -11.56 -6.17
CA MET A 15 5.08 -11.74 -5.74
C MET A 15 4.91 -12.74 -4.58
N ASN A 16 5.57 -13.90 -4.65
CA ASN A 16 5.53 -14.90 -3.57
C ASN A 16 6.06 -14.37 -2.22
N ILE A 17 7.04 -13.46 -2.24
CA ILE A 17 7.58 -12.85 -1.02
C ILE A 17 6.60 -11.78 -0.52
N ILE A 18 6.10 -10.94 -1.43
CA ILE A 18 5.14 -9.89 -1.11
C ILE A 18 3.89 -10.48 -0.47
N GLU A 19 3.28 -11.51 -1.06
CA GLU A 19 2.09 -12.19 -0.53
C GLU A 19 2.34 -12.75 0.88
N LYS A 20 3.49 -13.41 1.10
CA LYS A 20 3.87 -13.88 2.44
C LYS A 20 4.00 -12.74 3.44
N ARG A 21 4.53 -11.58 3.03
CA ARG A 21 4.65 -10.41 3.92
C ARG A 21 3.28 -9.78 4.21
N LEU A 22 2.41 -9.69 3.20
CA LEU A 22 1.03 -9.22 3.38
C LEU A 22 0.25 -10.11 4.34
N ALA A 23 0.46 -11.42 4.28
CA ALA A 23 -0.20 -12.37 5.18
C ALA A 23 0.30 -12.34 6.64
N ASN A 24 1.45 -11.71 6.91
CA ASN A 24 2.08 -11.71 8.24
C ASN A 24 2.29 -10.29 8.81
N CYS A 25 1.97 -9.24 8.07
CA CYS A 25 2.12 -7.88 8.57
C CYS A 25 0.98 -7.54 9.53
N THR A 26 1.30 -6.79 10.58
CA THR A 26 0.28 -6.24 11.48
C THR A 26 -0.26 -4.90 11.00
N HIS A 27 0.54 -4.16 10.22
CA HIS A 27 0.19 -2.86 9.66
C HIS A 27 0.55 -2.85 8.17
N PHE A 28 -0.38 -2.39 7.34
CA PHE A 28 -0.18 -2.19 5.91
C PHE A 28 -0.48 -0.72 5.58
N ALA A 29 0.51 -0.03 5.00
CA ALA A 29 0.35 1.34 4.54
C ALA A 29 0.57 1.45 3.03
N ALA A 30 -0.38 2.06 2.33
CA ALA A 30 -0.21 2.47 0.94
C ALA A 30 0.02 3.99 0.90
N ILE A 31 1.16 4.42 0.37
CA ILE A 31 1.59 5.81 0.36
C ILE A 31 1.72 6.28 -1.09
N GLY A 32 0.98 7.33 -1.47
CA GLY A 32 1.10 7.94 -2.80
C GLY A 32 0.71 7.03 -3.97
N THR A 33 -0.28 6.17 -3.80
CA THR A 33 -0.74 5.23 -4.85
C THR A 33 -2.08 5.69 -5.46
N SER A 34 -2.29 5.48 -6.76
CA SER A 34 -3.58 5.78 -7.38
C SER A 34 -4.67 4.74 -7.11
N GLY A 35 -4.28 3.54 -6.66
CA GLY A 35 -5.21 2.41 -6.48
C GLY A 35 -5.70 1.77 -7.79
N GLN A 36 -5.03 2.01 -8.92
CA GLN A 36 -5.46 1.54 -10.25
C GLN A 36 -4.62 0.41 -10.85
N VAL A 37 -3.38 0.25 -10.42
CA VAL A 37 -2.43 -0.72 -11.02
C VAL A 37 -2.45 -2.03 -10.25
N TYR A 38 -2.90 -3.10 -10.91
CA TYR A 38 -2.90 -4.45 -10.35
C TYR A 38 -1.59 -5.17 -10.68
N PRO A 39 -1.11 -6.05 -9.78
CA PRO A 39 -1.77 -6.53 -8.55
C PRO A 39 -1.65 -5.60 -7.32
N ALA A 40 -0.79 -4.58 -7.35
CA ALA A 40 -0.48 -3.76 -6.17
C ALA A 40 -1.71 -3.09 -5.51
N ALA A 41 -2.67 -2.61 -6.32
CA ALA A 41 -3.93 -2.05 -5.84
C ALA A 41 -4.81 -3.04 -5.04
N GLY A 42 -4.56 -4.34 -5.18
CA GLY A 42 -5.24 -5.40 -4.43
C GLY A 42 -4.61 -5.72 -3.07
N PHE A 43 -3.38 -5.25 -2.79
CA PHE A 43 -2.63 -5.64 -1.59
C PHE A 43 -3.31 -5.25 -0.28
N VAL A 44 -3.99 -4.10 -0.24
CA VAL A 44 -4.78 -3.67 0.93
C VAL A 44 -5.84 -4.69 1.31
N ALA A 45 -6.51 -5.29 0.32
CA ALA A 45 -7.56 -6.28 0.58
C ALA A 45 -6.96 -7.56 1.19
N LEU A 46 -5.83 -8.02 0.63
CA LEU A 46 -5.14 -9.19 1.14
C LEU A 46 -4.60 -8.96 2.56
N ALA A 47 -3.92 -7.84 2.80
CA ALA A 47 -3.42 -7.53 4.15
C ALA A 47 -4.55 -7.46 5.19
N ARG A 48 -5.68 -6.84 4.82
CA ARG A 48 -6.87 -6.75 5.68
C ARG A 48 -7.51 -8.11 5.95
N GLU A 49 -7.56 -8.99 4.95
CA GLU A 49 -8.05 -10.37 5.11
C GLU A 49 -7.24 -11.15 6.16
N TRP A 50 -5.93 -10.91 6.22
CA TRP A 50 -5.03 -11.49 7.23
C TRP A 50 -4.97 -10.70 8.54
N GLY A 51 -5.84 -9.70 8.72
CA GLY A 51 -6.02 -8.98 9.97
C GLY A 51 -5.08 -7.79 10.19
N ALA A 52 -4.37 -7.33 9.16
CA ALA A 52 -3.55 -6.12 9.26
C ALA A 52 -4.42 -4.86 9.39
N GLU A 53 -3.95 -3.90 10.18
CA GLU A 53 -4.48 -2.55 10.20
C GLU A 53 -4.03 -1.80 8.93
N THR A 54 -4.96 -1.13 8.26
CA THR A 54 -4.74 -0.60 6.90
C THR A 54 -4.82 0.92 6.85
N TYR A 55 -3.76 1.53 6.32
CA TYR A 55 -3.58 2.98 6.22
C TYR A 55 -3.39 3.42 4.77
N GLU A 56 -4.14 4.42 4.35
CA GLU A 56 -3.85 5.19 3.14
C GLU A 56 -3.25 6.55 3.54
N ILE A 57 -2.13 6.92 2.92
CA ILE A 57 -1.54 8.25 3.05
C ILE A 57 -1.37 8.80 1.64
N ASN A 58 -2.20 9.79 1.28
CA ASN A 58 -2.25 10.26 -0.09
C ASN A 58 -2.69 11.72 -0.18
N LEU A 59 -2.35 12.41 -1.28
CA LEU A 59 -2.82 13.78 -1.47
C LEU A 59 -4.32 13.79 -1.78
N GLU A 60 -4.73 12.94 -2.72
CA GLU A 60 -6.11 12.69 -3.11
C GLU A 60 -6.44 11.22 -2.82
N PRO A 61 -7.69 10.90 -2.43
CA PRO A 61 -8.08 9.51 -2.20
C PRO A 61 -7.87 8.62 -3.43
N SER A 62 -7.29 7.43 -3.22
CA SER A 62 -7.10 6.43 -4.25
C SER A 62 -8.45 5.83 -4.73
N HIS A 63 -8.45 5.19 -5.90
CA HIS A 63 -9.64 4.48 -6.41
C HIS A 63 -10.14 3.35 -5.49
N GLY A 64 -9.30 2.92 -4.53
CA GLY A 64 -9.60 1.87 -3.55
C GLY A 64 -9.68 2.39 -2.10
N ALA A 65 -9.79 3.70 -1.88
CA ALA A 65 -9.66 4.30 -0.56
C ALA A 65 -10.61 3.72 0.50
N SER A 66 -11.82 3.33 0.12
CA SER A 66 -12.81 2.70 1.02
C SER A 66 -12.37 1.34 1.58
N LYS A 67 -11.32 0.72 1.03
CA LYS A 67 -10.76 -0.54 1.54
C LYS A 67 -9.87 -0.34 2.77
N PHE A 68 -9.39 0.88 3.01
CA PHE A 68 -8.54 1.22 4.15
C PHE A 68 -9.38 1.56 5.38
N GLN A 69 -8.85 1.25 6.57
CA GLN A 69 -9.46 1.63 7.85
C GLN A 69 -9.14 3.07 8.25
N HIS A 70 -7.94 3.53 7.87
CA HIS A 70 -7.44 4.86 8.17
C HIS A 70 -7.01 5.55 6.89
N ILE A 71 -7.41 6.80 6.71
CA ILE A 71 -7.07 7.61 5.53
C ILE A 71 -6.55 8.96 6.00
N TYR A 72 -5.32 9.28 5.62
CA TYR A 72 -4.67 10.56 5.86
C TYR A 72 -4.51 11.30 4.53
N SER A 73 -5.17 12.45 4.41
CA SER A 73 -5.11 13.30 3.23
C SER A 73 -4.12 14.43 3.41
N GLY A 74 -3.08 14.47 2.58
CA GLY A 74 -2.06 15.52 2.65
C GLY A 74 -0.76 15.17 1.95
N LYS A 75 0.22 16.09 2.03
CA LYS A 75 1.55 15.86 1.48
C LYS A 75 2.22 14.73 2.23
N ALA A 76 2.83 13.79 1.51
CA ALA A 76 3.57 12.69 2.12
C ALA A 76 4.68 13.17 3.09
N THR A 77 5.33 14.31 2.78
CA THR A 77 6.35 14.93 3.63
C THR A 77 5.82 15.45 4.97
N VAL A 78 4.51 15.49 5.17
CA VAL A 78 3.84 15.95 6.40
C VAL A 78 3.13 14.78 7.07
N GLU A 79 2.29 14.06 6.33
CA GLU A 79 1.43 13.03 6.92
C GLU A 79 2.18 11.73 7.23
N VAL A 80 3.22 11.36 6.46
CA VAL A 80 3.99 10.14 6.77
C VAL A 80 4.76 10.28 8.09
N PRO A 81 5.55 11.34 8.33
CA PRO A 81 6.19 11.53 9.63
C PRO A 81 5.20 11.55 10.80
N ARG A 82 4.09 12.27 10.65
CA ARG A 82 3.03 12.36 11.67
C ARG A 82 2.42 10.99 12.00
N TRP A 83 2.13 10.17 11.00
CA TRP A 83 1.61 8.82 11.21
C TRP A 83 2.64 7.93 11.92
N VAL A 84 3.91 7.98 11.49
CA VAL A 84 4.99 7.22 12.15
C VAL A 84 5.14 7.63 13.62
N GLU A 85 5.13 8.93 13.92
CA GLU A 85 5.16 9.43 15.30
C GLU A 85 3.99 8.88 16.13
N SER A 86 2.78 8.80 15.55
CA SER A 86 1.62 8.24 16.26
C SER A 86 1.72 6.74 16.57
N MET A 87 2.52 5.98 15.81
CA MET A 87 2.72 4.54 16.03
C MET A 87 3.81 4.21 17.05
N LEU A 88 4.76 5.13 17.27
CA LEU A 88 5.93 4.91 18.12
C LEU A 88 5.73 5.38 19.57
N ASN A 89 4.63 6.07 19.85
CA ASN A 89 4.25 6.57 21.18
C ASN A 89 3.23 5.65 21.85
#